data_AF-A0A5C9BCL1-F1
#
_entry.id   AF-A0A5C9BCL1-F1
#
_cell.length_a   1.000
_cell.length_b   1.000
_cell.length_c   1.000
_cell.angle_alpha   90.00
_cell.angle_beta   90.00
_cell.angle_gamma   90.00
#
_symmetry.space_group_name_H-M   'P 1'
#
loop_
_entity.id
_entity.type
_entity.pdbx_description
1 polymer ?
#
loop_
_entity_poly.entity_id
_entity_poly.type
_entity_poly.pdbx_seq_one_letter_code
_entity_poly.pdbx_strand_id
1 'polypeptide(L)'
;MNAAFRFDDWDSLAPPASQPVPTVNRNFSPKMETTAASLAPTNAADKRIVNGKADINQLAPFKYPWAWEFFLKANRNHWTPLEIGMAQDVHDYQHKLSPAERHVFENVLAYLTTSDILAMRNIGLAVMEKMSAPELQIYQARQVYEEALHTWTYQHCIESLGLDQQEIYNRYR
;
A
#
# COMPACT_ATOMS: atom_id res chain seq x y z
N MET A 1 -25.94 7.02 4.31
CA MET A 1 -25.36 8.34 4.65
C MET A 1 -23.87 8.24 4.42
N ASN A 2 -23.34 8.92 3.40
CA ASN A 2 -21.90 8.93 3.12
C ASN A 2 -21.18 9.59 4.31
N ALA A 3 -20.54 8.79 5.15
CA ALA A 3 -19.49 9.31 6.01
C ALA A 3 -18.37 9.73 5.06
N ALA A 4 -18.23 11.03 4.81
CA ALA A 4 -17.09 11.55 4.07
C ALA A 4 -15.83 11.00 4.72
N PHE A 5 -15.01 10.29 3.94
CA PHE A 5 -13.74 9.77 4.41
C PHE A 5 -12.92 10.93 4.96
N ARG A 6 -12.59 10.89 6.25
CA ARG A 6 -11.92 11.98 6.94
C ARG A 6 -10.42 11.88 6.69
N PHE A 7 -9.96 12.59 5.67
CA PHE A 7 -8.55 12.71 5.27
C PHE A 7 -7.87 13.96 5.86
N ASP A 8 -8.63 14.77 6.59
CA ASP A 8 -8.36 16.16 6.88
C ASP A 8 -8.20 16.38 8.40
N ASP A 9 -7.31 15.59 9.04
CA ASP A 9 -7.13 15.61 10.49
C ASP A 9 -5.77 16.15 10.97
N TRP A 10 -4.90 16.49 10.04
CA TRP A 10 -3.59 17.13 10.20
C TRP A 10 -3.56 18.42 11.06
N ASP A 11 -4.46 19.37 10.82
CA ASP A 11 -4.66 20.60 11.61
C ASP A 11 -5.43 20.38 12.93
N SER A 12 -5.95 19.16 13.17
CA SER A 12 -6.73 18.89 14.38
C SER A 12 -5.82 18.59 15.57
N LEU A 13 -5.82 19.49 16.56
CA LEU A 13 -5.10 19.29 17.82
C LEU A 13 -5.48 17.94 18.44
N ALA A 14 -4.48 17.18 18.88
CA ALA A 14 -4.71 16.00 19.71
C ALA A 14 -5.53 16.43 20.93
N PRO A 15 -6.65 15.76 21.25
CA PRO A 15 -7.28 15.99 22.54
C PRO A 15 -6.24 15.74 23.64
N PRO A 16 -6.29 16.48 24.76
CA PRO A 16 -5.39 16.24 25.88
C PRO A 16 -5.48 14.76 26.28
N ALA A 17 -4.32 14.13 26.50
CA ALA A 17 -4.22 12.70 26.80
C ALA A 17 -5.32 12.29 27.78
N SER A 18 -6.24 11.44 27.33
CA SER A 18 -7.36 10.99 28.14
C SER A 18 -6.80 10.27 29.36
N GLN A 19 -7.18 10.72 30.56
CA GLN A 19 -6.83 10.01 31.79
C GLN A 19 -7.31 8.55 31.70
N PRO A 20 -6.52 7.59 32.21
CA PRO A 20 -6.87 6.18 32.13
C PRO A 20 -8.25 5.94 32.74
N VAL A 21 -9.13 5.27 31.99
CA VAL A 21 -10.45 4.84 32.44
C VAL A 21 -10.26 3.85 33.60
N PRO A 22 -10.92 4.04 34.77
CA PRO A 22 -10.71 3.15 35.90
C PRO A 22 -11.33 1.78 35.62
N THR A 23 -10.50 0.78 35.38
CA THR A 23 -10.92 -0.62 35.37
C THR A 23 -11.13 -1.11 36.81
N VAL A 24 -12.32 -1.65 37.08
CA VAL A 24 -12.70 -2.23 38.38
C VAL A 24 -11.76 -3.38 38.75
N ASN A 25 -11.06 -3.24 39.88
CA ASN A 25 -10.15 -4.23 40.44
C ASN A 25 -10.88 -5.53 40.82
N ARG A 26 -10.40 -6.68 40.33
CA ARG A 26 -10.55 -7.97 41.02
C ARG A 26 -9.16 -8.40 41.49
N ASN A 27 -9.00 -8.40 42.81
CA ASN A 27 -7.79 -8.76 43.54
C ASN A 27 -7.22 -10.10 43.10
N PHE A 28 -5.96 -10.12 42.67
CA PHE A 28 -4.99 -11.17 42.97
C PHE A 28 -3.59 -10.57 42.96
N SER A 29 -2.85 -10.73 44.06
CA SER A 29 -1.40 -10.49 44.13
C SER A 29 -0.69 -11.83 44.24
N PRO A 30 0.43 -12.01 43.54
CA PRO A 30 1.70 -12.04 44.27
C PRO A 30 2.75 -11.10 43.65
N LYS A 31 3.62 -10.56 44.52
CA LYS A 31 4.70 -9.64 44.19
C LYS A 31 5.71 -10.25 43.22
N MET A 32 5.94 -9.57 42.10
CA MET A 32 7.21 -9.56 41.38
C MET A 32 7.56 -8.11 41.05
N GLU A 33 8.72 -7.66 41.53
CA GLU A 33 9.34 -6.40 41.10
C GLU A 33 9.86 -6.59 39.67
N THR A 34 9.16 -6.01 38.71
CA THR A 34 9.68 -5.71 37.37
C THR A 34 9.27 -4.28 37.03
N THR A 35 10.07 -3.30 37.45
CA THR A 35 9.88 -1.90 37.05
C THR A 35 10.38 -1.67 35.63
N ALA A 36 9.74 -2.30 34.66
CA ALA A 36 9.55 -1.68 33.35
C ALA A 36 8.15 -1.06 33.41
N ALA A 37 8.06 0.27 33.45
CA ALA A 37 6.77 0.94 33.42
C ALA A 37 6.01 0.44 32.18
N SER A 38 4.94 -0.32 32.38
CA SER A 38 4.10 -0.79 31.28
C SER A 38 3.56 0.44 30.55
N LEU A 39 3.91 0.59 29.27
CA LEU A 39 3.37 1.66 28.43
C LEU A 39 1.84 1.60 28.45
N ALA A 40 1.19 2.75 28.58
CA ALA A 40 -0.26 2.82 28.58
C ALA A 40 -0.82 2.32 27.22
N PRO A 41 -2.02 1.70 27.20
CA PRO A 41 -2.68 1.30 25.96
C PRO A 41 -2.89 2.49 25.01
N THR A 42 -2.80 2.25 23.70
CA THR A 42 -3.00 3.29 22.69
C THR A 42 -4.46 3.72 22.61
N ASN A 43 -4.72 5.04 22.54
CA ASN A 43 -6.04 5.59 22.27
C ASN A 43 -6.19 5.92 20.76
N ALA A 44 -7.33 5.57 20.15
CA ALA A 44 -7.63 5.89 18.75
C ALA A 44 -7.58 7.40 18.49
N ALA A 45 -8.00 8.22 19.45
CA ALA A 45 -8.05 9.68 19.31
C ALA A 45 -6.67 10.31 19.10
N ASP A 46 -5.59 9.62 19.48
CA ASP A 46 -4.21 10.12 19.39
C ASP A 46 -3.55 9.81 18.03
N LYS A 47 -4.13 8.88 17.25
CA LYS A 47 -3.65 8.59 15.90
C LYS A 47 -3.85 9.81 14.98
N ARG A 48 -2.95 10.01 14.02
CA ARG A 48 -3.04 11.05 12.96
C ARG A 48 -2.54 10.45 11.65
N ILE A 49 -3.00 10.98 10.51
CA ILE A 49 -2.49 10.52 9.21
C ILE A 49 -0.98 10.81 9.12
N VAL A 50 -0.56 12.02 9.49
CA VAL A 50 0.85 12.45 9.54
C VAL A 50 1.15 13.04 10.93
N ASN A 51 2.40 12.94 11.40
CA ASN A 51 2.89 13.51 12.66
C ASN A 51 2.14 13.06 13.94
N GLY A 52 1.47 11.90 13.89
CA GLY A 52 0.83 11.26 15.04
C GLY A 52 1.85 10.77 16.07
N LYS A 53 1.48 10.83 17.35
CA LYS A 53 2.33 10.43 18.48
C LYS A 53 1.88 9.13 19.15
N ALA A 54 0.79 8.54 18.66
CA ALA A 54 0.33 7.22 19.10
C ALA A 54 1.38 6.16 18.79
N ASP A 55 1.40 5.07 19.56
CA ASP A 55 2.29 3.94 19.29
C ASP A 55 1.92 3.31 17.94
N ILE A 56 2.78 3.54 16.94
CA ILE A 56 2.56 3.07 15.57
C ILE A 56 2.58 1.55 15.46
N ASN A 57 3.16 0.84 16.43
CA ASN A 57 3.19 -0.62 16.42
C ASN A 57 1.85 -1.24 16.85
N GLN A 58 0.90 -0.44 17.34
CA GLN A 58 -0.40 -0.92 17.81
C GLN A 58 -1.50 -0.67 16.77
N LEU A 59 -1.87 -1.75 16.08
CA LEU A 59 -2.90 -1.72 15.05
C LEU A 59 -4.26 -1.24 15.58
N ALA A 60 -4.68 -1.74 16.74
CA ALA A 60 -5.94 -1.37 17.38
C ALA A 60 -5.71 -0.41 18.56
N PRO A 61 -6.69 0.44 18.91
CA PRO A 61 -7.98 0.67 18.23
C PRO A 61 -7.84 1.49 16.93
N PHE A 62 -8.78 1.33 15.99
CA PHE A 62 -8.78 2.06 14.72
C PHE A 62 -9.30 3.48 14.86
N LYS A 63 -8.60 4.45 14.25
CA LYS A 63 -9.11 5.79 13.97
C LYS A 63 -9.64 5.91 12.54
N TYR A 64 -9.03 5.18 11.59
CA TYR A 64 -9.40 5.20 10.18
C TYR A 64 -9.93 3.83 9.72
N PRO A 65 -11.18 3.46 10.10
CA PRO A 65 -11.74 2.16 9.72
C PRO A 65 -11.84 1.99 8.19
N TRP A 66 -11.99 3.08 7.43
CA TRP A 66 -12.03 3.05 5.98
C TRP A 66 -10.72 2.54 5.35
N ALA A 67 -9.58 2.78 5.98
CA ALA A 67 -8.29 2.29 5.48
C ALA A 67 -8.22 0.77 5.56
N TRP A 68 -8.73 0.21 6.66
CA TRP A 68 -8.88 -1.23 6.83
C TRP A 68 -9.86 -1.82 5.82
N GLU A 69 -10.98 -1.15 5.56
CA GLU A 69 -11.92 -1.58 4.52
C GLU A 69 -11.29 -1.61 3.13
N PHE A 70 -10.48 -0.61 2.78
CA PHE A 70 -9.74 -0.60 1.51
C PHE A 70 -8.70 -1.71 1.43
N PHE A 71 -7.98 -1.98 2.52
CA PHE A 71 -7.09 -3.14 2.59
C PHE A 71 -7.84 -4.46 2.34
N LEU A 72 -9.01 -4.65 2.96
CA LEU A 72 -9.80 -5.87 2.74
C LEU A 72 -10.34 -5.96 1.30
N LYS A 73 -10.77 -4.84 0.70
CA LYS A 73 -11.22 -4.80 -0.71
C LYS A 73 -10.07 -5.11 -1.66
N ALA A 74 -8.89 -4.53 -1.45
CA ALA A 74 -7.70 -4.78 -2.24
C ALA A 74 -7.28 -6.26 -2.22
N ASN A 75 -7.35 -6.93 -1.07
CA ASN A 75 -7.07 -8.37 -0.99
C ASN A 75 -8.09 -9.24 -1.74
N ARG A 76 -9.35 -8.81 -1.87
CA ARG A 76 -10.36 -9.51 -2.69
C ARG A 76 -10.12 -9.39 -4.18
N ASN A 77 -9.31 -8.40 -4.59
CA ASN A 77 -8.90 -8.18 -5.98
C ASN A 77 -7.54 -8.83 -6.27
N HIS A 78 -7.17 -9.90 -5.56
CA HIS A 78 -5.92 -10.59 -5.84
C HIS A 78 -5.96 -11.28 -7.21
N TRP A 79 -4.89 -11.13 -7.98
CA TRP A 79 -4.66 -11.77 -9.27
C TRP A 79 -3.16 -11.92 -9.50
N THR A 80 -2.78 -12.80 -10.44
CA THR A 80 -1.39 -12.92 -10.91
C THR A 80 -1.35 -12.87 -12.44
N PRO A 81 -0.28 -12.33 -13.06
CA PRO A 81 -0.15 -12.30 -14.51
C PRO A 81 -0.13 -13.69 -15.16
N LEU A 82 0.24 -14.72 -14.41
CA LEU A 82 0.24 -16.11 -14.89
C LEU A 82 -1.17 -16.65 -15.19
N GLU A 83 -2.21 -16.02 -14.67
CA GLU A 83 -3.61 -16.36 -14.96
C GLU A 83 -4.06 -15.84 -16.34
N ILE A 84 -3.25 -15.00 -17.00
CA ILE A 84 -3.57 -14.35 -18.27
C ILE A 84 -2.84 -15.08 -19.41
N GLY A 85 -3.60 -15.71 -20.31
CA GLY A 85 -3.02 -16.40 -21.48
C GLY A 85 -2.64 -15.43 -22.60
N MET A 86 -1.36 -15.42 -22.99
CA MET A 86 -0.80 -14.51 -24.01
C MET A 86 -0.75 -15.08 -25.45
N ALA A 87 -1.28 -16.29 -25.70
CA ALA A 87 -1.06 -16.99 -26.97
C ALA A 87 -1.61 -16.24 -28.20
N GLN A 88 -2.80 -15.62 -28.09
CA GLN A 88 -3.40 -14.86 -29.18
C GLN A 88 -2.64 -13.54 -29.40
N ASP A 89 -2.25 -12.88 -28.32
CA ASP A 89 -1.48 -11.63 -28.33
C ASP A 89 -0.13 -11.82 -29.02
N VAL A 90 0.56 -12.95 -28.78
CA VAL A 90 1.79 -13.30 -29.49
C VAL A 90 1.57 -13.39 -31.00
N HIS A 91 0.52 -14.10 -31.43
CA HIS A 91 0.18 -14.21 -32.86
C HIS A 91 -0.14 -12.83 -33.47
N ASP A 92 -0.94 -12.02 -32.78
CA ASP A 92 -1.40 -10.73 -33.30
C ASP A 92 -0.25 -9.72 -33.34
N TYR A 93 0.61 -9.73 -32.33
CA TYR A 93 1.83 -8.96 -32.32
C TYR A 93 2.70 -9.31 -33.53
N GLN A 94 2.95 -10.60 -33.79
CA GLN A 94 3.85 -11.06 -34.86
C GLN A 94 3.30 -10.89 -36.27
N HIS A 95 1.97 -11.01 -36.46
CA HIS A 95 1.39 -11.16 -37.80
C HIS A 95 0.32 -10.14 -38.18
N LYS A 96 -0.29 -9.43 -37.22
CA LYS A 96 -1.40 -8.51 -37.51
C LYS A 96 -1.04 -7.04 -37.33
N LEU A 97 -0.28 -6.71 -36.29
CA LEU A 97 0.04 -5.30 -36.01
C LEU A 97 0.97 -4.72 -37.07
N SER A 98 0.59 -3.54 -37.58
CA SER A 98 1.44 -2.71 -38.42
C SER A 98 2.64 -2.17 -37.63
N PRO A 99 3.71 -1.72 -38.31
CA PRO A 99 4.87 -1.13 -37.64
C PRO A 99 4.51 0.08 -36.74
N ALA A 100 3.55 0.90 -37.15
CA ALA A 100 3.11 2.06 -36.38
C ALA A 100 2.38 1.65 -35.09
N GLU A 101 1.53 0.61 -35.15
CA GLU A 101 0.83 0.09 -33.98
C GLU A 101 1.80 -0.55 -32.98
N ARG A 102 2.79 -1.33 -33.46
CA ARG A 102 3.84 -1.89 -32.60
C ARG A 102 4.65 -0.80 -31.93
N HIS A 103 5.02 0.25 -32.67
CA HIS A 103 5.76 1.37 -32.12
C HIS A 103 5.01 2.05 -30.97
N VAL A 104 3.71 2.30 -31.14
CA VAL A 104 2.87 2.87 -30.07
C VAL A 104 2.78 1.91 -28.89
N PHE A 105 2.53 0.63 -29.13
CA PHE A 105 2.42 -0.38 -28.07
C PHE A 105 3.71 -0.47 -27.25
N GLU A 106 4.86 -0.62 -27.90
CA GLU A 106 6.16 -0.72 -27.22
C GLU A 106 6.49 0.55 -26.43
N ASN A 107 6.17 1.74 -26.95
CA ASN A 107 6.39 3.00 -26.22
C ASN A 107 5.50 3.12 -24.98
N VAL A 108 4.22 2.74 -25.08
CA VAL A 108 3.30 2.73 -23.94
C VAL A 108 3.77 1.72 -22.90
N LEU A 109 4.17 0.53 -23.32
CA LEU A 109 4.68 -0.52 -22.45
C LEU A 109 5.95 -0.07 -21.71
N ALA A 110 6.90 0.54 -22.42
CA ALA A 110 8.13 1.06 -21.83
C ALA A 110 7.87 2.17 -20.80
N TYR A 111 6.93 3.08 -21.11
CA TYR A 111 6.51 4.12 -20.18
C TYR A 111 5.90 3.53 -18.91
N LEU A 112 4.92 2.62 -19.04
CA LEU A 112 4.20 2.02 -17.91
C LEU A 112 5.12 1.22 -16.99
N THR A 113 6.03 0.46 -17.59
CA THR A 113 7.02 -0.33 -16.85
C THR A 113 7.87 0.54 -15.93
N THR A 114 8.27 1.72 -16.41
CA THR A 114 9.05 2.66 -15.59
C THR A 114 8.19 3.42 -14.60
N SER A 115 6.98 3.86 -15.00
CA SER A 115 6.11 4.67 -14.15
C SER A 115 5.67 3.91 -12.90
N ASP A 116 5.37 2.62 -13.00
CA ASP A 116 4.86 1.84 -11.87
C ASP A 116 5.96 1.51 -10.87
N ILE A 117 7.21 1.35 -11.33
CA ILE A 117 8.38 1.27 -10.43
C ILE A 117 8.56 2.60 -9.68
N LEU A 118 8.41 3.74 -10.35
CA LEU A 118 8.49 5.05 -9.69
C LEU A 118 7.37 5.24 -8.67
N ALA A 119 6.13 4.84 -9.01
CA ALA A 119 4.99 4.88 -8.11
C ALA A 119 5.21 3.99 -6.87
N MET A 120 5.63 2.74 -7.08
CA MET A 120 5.97 1.79 -6.01
C MET A 120 7.02 2.38 -5.05
N ARG A 121 8.09 2.95 -5.60
CA ARG A 121 9.17 3.56 -4.80
C ARG A 121 8.70 4.79 -4.05
N ASN A 122 7.95 5.68 -4.70
CA ASN A 122 7.41 6.87 -4.05
C ASN A 122 6.52 6.49 -2.86
N ILE A 123 5.64 5.52 -3.09
CA ILE A 123 4.74 5.01 -2.06
C ILE A 123 5.54 4.38 -0.91
N GLY A 124 6.41 3.42 -1.22
CA GLY A 124 7.11 2.61 -0.22
C GLY A 124 8.21 3.35 0.55
N LEU A 125 8.81 4.38 -0.05
CA LEU A 125 9.94 5.10 0.55
C LEU A 125 9.60 6.50 1.04
N ALA A 126 8.71 7.23 0.36
CA ALA A 126 8.41 8.62 0.70
C ALA A 126 7.06 8.76 1.42
N VAL A 127 5.98 8.18 0.87
CA VAL A 127 4.63 8.35 1.43
C VAL A 127 4.47 7.58 2.73
N MET A 128 4.80 6.29 2.73
CA MET A 128 4.62 5.41 3.89
C MET A 128 5.47 5.86 5.10
N GLU A 129 6.63 6.47 4.85
CA GLU A 129 7.50 7.05 5.88
C GLU A 129 6.82 8.19 6.66
N LYS A 130 5.95 8.97 6.01
CA LYS A 130 5.25 10.10 6.66
C LYS A 130 3.93 9.70 7.31
N MET A 131 3.41 8.51 7.00
CA MET A 131 2.19 8.00 7.60
C MET A 131 2.43 7.54 9.03
N SER A 132 1.65 8.04 9.98
CA SER A 132 1.81 7.78 11.41
C SER A 132 0.71 6.92 12.04
N ALA A 133 -0.22 6.38 11.25
CA ALA A 133 -1.25 5.46 11.72
C ALA A 133 -1.08 4.07 11.07
N PRO A 134 -1.03 2.99 11.85
CA PRO A 134 -0.70 1.66 11.34
C PRO A 134 -1.73 1.12 10.33
N GLU A 135 -3.02 1.39 10.53
CA GLU A 135 -4.06 0.96 9.58
C GLU A 135 -3.89 1.56 8.16
N LEU A 136 -3.26 2.74 8.05
CA LEU A 136 -2.91 3.35 6.77
C LEU A 136 -1.67 2.69 6.15
N GLN A 137 -0.64 2.46 6.96
CA GLN A 137 0.60 1.81 6.50
C GLN A 137 0.34 0.38 6.00
N ILE A 138 -0.57 -0.36 6.62
CA ILE A 138 -0.96 -1.70 6.16
C ILE A 138 -1.64 -1.63 4.79
N TYR A 139 -2.56 -0.69 4.58
CA TYR A 139 -3.14 -0.49 3.25
C TYR A 139 -2.09 -0.06 2.23
N GLN A 140 -1.17 0.81 2.63
CA GLN A 140 -0.11 1.29 1.76
C GLN A 140 0.85 0.17 1.33
N ALA A 141 1.18 -0.74 2.24
CA ALA A 141 1.97 -1.94 1.95
C ALA A 141 1.25 -2.85 0.93
N ARG A 142 -0.08 -2.96 1.01
CA ARG A 142 -0.87 -3.67 0.00
C ARG A 142 -0.79 -2.99 -1.36
N GLN A 143 -0.84 -1.66 -1.42
CA GLN A 143 -0.68 -0.93 -2.68
C GLN A 143 0.73 -1.09 -3.26
N VAL A 144 1.79 -1.06 -2.44
CA VAL A 144 3.16 -1.35 -2.90
C VAL A 144 3.23 -2.72 -3.56
N TYR A 145 2.57 -3.72 -2.97
CA TYR A 145 2.50 -5.05 -3.56
C TYR A 145 1.72 -5.06 -4.89
N GLU A 146 0.65 -4.28 -5.02
CA GLU A 146 -0.08 -4.15 -6.28
C GLU A 146 0.78 -3.52 -7.38
N GLU A 147 1.58 -2.50 -7.08
CA GLU A 147 2.54 -1.95 -8.07
C GLU A 147 3.64 -2.96 -8.47
N ALA A 148 4.02 -3.85 -7.54
CA ALA A 148 4.92 -4.97 -7.87
C ALA A 148 4.23 -5.99 -8.80
N LEU A 149 2.93 -6.27 -8.62
CA LEU A 149 2.16 -7.10 -9.54
C LEU A 149 2.05 -6.45 -10.92
N HIS A 150 1.84 -5.14 -11.00
CA HIS A 150 1.85 -4.41 -12.27
C HIS A 150 3.19 -4.56 -12.99
N THR A 151 4.30 -4.35 -12.25
CA THR A 151 5.66 -4.53 -12.78
C THR A 151 5.90 -5.95 -13.28
N TRP A 152 5.47 -6.97 -12.51
CA TRP A 152 5.57 -8.37 -12.94
C TRP A 152 4.74 -8.65 -14.20
N THR A 153 3.59 -8.00 -14.35
CA THR A 153 2.73 -8.15 -15.53
C THR A 153 3.41 -7.62 -16.79
N TYR A 154 4.05 -6.45 -16.72
CA TYR A 154 4.82 -5.95 -17.87
C TYR A 154 5.96 -6.89 -18.24
N GLN A 155 6.69 -7.43 -17.25
CA GLN A 155 7.72 -8.44 -17.51
C GLN A 155 7.14 -9.68 -18.21
N HIS A 156 5.98 -10.16 -17.74
CA HIS A 156 5.30 -11.30 -18.36
C HIS A 156 4.94 -11.02 -19.83
N CYS A 157 4.44 -9.82 -20.14
CA CYS A 157 4.16 -9.42 -21.52
C CYS A 157 5.43 -9.33 -22.37
N ILE A 158 6.49 -8.69 -21.85
CA ILE A 158 7.78 -8.53 -22.54
C ILE A 158 8.39 -9.89 -22.89
N GLU A 159 8.41 -10.83 -21.94
CA GLU A 159 8.90 -12.19 -22.15
C GLU A 159 8.04 -12.97 -23.15
N SER A 160 6.72 -12.90 -23.00
CA SER A 160 5.80 -13.63 -23.86
C SER A 160 5.87 -13.18 -25.32
N LEU A 161 5.98 -11.87 -25.54
CA LEU A 161 6.06 -11.27 -26.88
C LEU A 161 7.48 -11.35 -27.48
N GLY A 162 8.49 -11.72 -26.69
CA GLY A 162 9.89 -11.79 -27.13
C GLY A 162 10.50 -10.43 -27.43
N LEU A 163 10.11 -9.39 -26.69
CA LEU A 163 10.66 -8.04 -26.86
C LEU A 163 12.06 -7.94 -26.28
N ASP A 164 12.89 -7.06 -26.84
CA ASP A 164 14.19 -6.76 -26.28
C ASP A 164 14.03 -6.00 -24.96
N GLN A 165 14.31 -6.69 -23.85
CA GLN A 165 14.20 -6.12 -22.51
C GLN A 165 15.10 -4.90 -22.34
N GLN A 166 16.34 -4.94 -22.86
CA GLN A 166 17.27 -3.84 -22.70
C GLN A 166 16.76 -2.60 -23.42
N GLU A 167 16.15 -2.79 -24.58
CA GLU A 167 15.53 -1.72 -25.34
C GLU A 167 14.34 -1.11 -24.57
N ILE A 168 13.35 -1.93 -24.20
CA ILE A 168 12.13 -1.48 -23.50
C ILE A 168 12.46 -0.77 -22.17
N TYR A 169 13.32 -1.37 -21.33
CA TYR A 169 13.65 -0.81 -20.02
C TYR A 169 14.52 0.47 -20.09
N ASN A 170 15.13 0.80 -21.23
CA ASN A 170 15.95 2.01 -21.37
C ASN A 170 15.30 3.15 -22.15
N ARG A 171 14.13 2.96 -22.77
CA ARG A 171 13.43 4.02 -23.54
C ARG A 171 13.02 5.25 -22.73
N TYR A 172 12.95 5.16 -21.40
CA TYR A 172 12.57 6.30 -20.55
C TYR A 172 13.70 7.33 -20.36
N ARG A 173 14.93 7.01 -20.79
CA ARG A 173 16.12 7.86 -20.68
C ARG A 173 16.19 8.85 -21.83
#